data_AF-A0A482WHS5-F1
#
_entry.id   AF-A0A482WHS5-F1
#
_cell.length_a   1.000
_cell.length_b   1.000
_cell.length_c   1.000
_cell.angle_alpha   90.00
_cell.angle_beta   90.00
_cell.angle_gamma   90.00
#
_symmetry.space_group_name_H-M   'P 1'
#
loop_
_entity.id
_entity.type
_entity.pdbx_description
1 polymer ?
#
loop_
_entity_poly.entity_id
_entity_poly.type
_entity_poly.pdbx_seq_one_letter_code
_entity_poly.pdbx_strand_id
1 'polypeptide(L)'
;MMTDSVVEGVPDRYGMNIKDIPCNLYSEINSDAHNSNESRSQTSDNLEGHGAIVAAHYNTIEEKGLEERNKSRIVYLRNFNNWIKSMLIDEYLKEIKDNKKQYNAPLKVLDMCCGKGGDLFKWRSGRISHLICADLAETSVEQCENRYKDLRDRADKEPYRMGPLFTAEFIAADCTKTQLRQKYKDVTIDLDLVSCQFSFHYSFESLAQAECLLRNASECLQPGGYLIGTMPDAYEIVTRLEKSGGLKFGNEVYEITFESRETPFPLFGAKYNFHLEGVVDCPEFLVHFPTLEKLALKYGLELVRNEKFEDYFNSERKLYSGRRLLTKMQALETYPPAEEDTKLIGNEKEDYDHAKDYLEKHKTKQIGTLSKPEWQAATLYLVFAFRKMHKLIGDKGEVTYKPFVPKPKEREDDNDYGEPKRKYARRD
;
A
#
# COMPACT_ATOMS: atom_id res chain seq x y z
N MET A 1 -27.41 -9.83 -40.54
CA MET A 1 -27.02 -11.18 -40.06
C MET A 1 -25.53 -11.36 -40.30
N MET A 2 -24.85 -12.06 -39.39
CA MET A 2 -23.40 -12.14 -39.11
C MET A 2 -22.95 -11.06 -38.10
N THR A 3 -23.29 -11.18 -36.80
CA THR A 3 -22.69 -11.99 -35.71
C THR A 3 -21.23 -11.65 -35.41
N ASP A 4 -21.06 -10.94 -34.30
CA ASP A 4 -19.83 -10.70 -33.55
C ASP A 4 -19.09 -12.02 -33.27
N SER A 5 -17.85 -12.13 -33.74
CA SER A 5 -16.91 -13.14 -33.25
C SER A 5 -16.15 -12.55 -32.07
N VAL A 6 -16.57 -12.95 -30.87
CA VAL A 6 -15.82 -12.83 -29.62
C VAL A 6 -14.45 -13.49 -29.83
N VAL A 7 -13.38 -12.69 -29.81
CA VAL A 7 -12.02 -13.21 -29.72
C VAL A 7 -11.83 -13.65 -28.26
N GLU A 8 -12.00 -14.94 -28.01
CA GLU A 8 -11.67 -15.57 -26.74
C GLU A 8 -10.19 -15.31 -26.42
N GLY A 9 -9.96 -14.74 -25.23
CA GLY A 9 -8.66 -14.28 -24.77
C GLY A 9 -7.64 -15.39 -24.67
N VAL A 10 -6.42 -15.08 -25.11
CA VAL A 10 -5.22 -15.88 -24.84
C VAL A 10 -5.07 -16.02 -23.31
N PRO A 11 -4.94 -17.25 -22.77
CA PRO A 11 -4.73 -17.45 -21.34
C PRO A 11 -3.49 -16.73 -20.83
N ASP A 12 -3.68 -15.91 -19.79
CA ASP A 12 -2.61 -15.14 -19.17
C ASP A 12 -1.65 -16.07 -18.42
N ARG A 13 -0.42 -16.22 -18.93
CA ARG A 13 0.67 -16.99 -18.31
C ARG A 13 1.36 -16.25 -17.16
N TYR A 14 0.95 -15.01 -16.87
CA TYR A 14 1.65 -14.11 -15.96
C TYR A 14 0.98 -13.93 -14.59
N GLY A 15 -0.10 -14.67 -14.33
CA GLY A 15 -0.74 -14.75 -13.01
C GLY A 15 -2.23 -14.99 -13.11
N MET A 16 -2.78 -15.71 -12.14
CA MET A 16 -4.22 -15.95 -12.10
C MET A 16 -4.99 -14.65 -11.84
N ASN A 17 -6.21 -14.58 -12.35
CA ASN A 17 -7.18 -13.67 -11.79
C ASN A 17 -7.62 -14.24 -10.44
N ILE A 18 -7.58 -13.43 -9.40
CA ILE A 18 -8.05 -13.80 -8.07
C ILE A 18 -9.57 -14.13 -8.06
N LYS A 19 -10.34 -13.68 -9.08
CA LYS A 19 -11.74 -14.07 -9.32
C LYS A 19 -11.91 -15.50 -9.83
N ASP A 20 -10.81 -16.15 -10.24
CA ASP A 20 -10.77 -17.58 -10.52
C ASP A 20 -10.50 -18.42 -9.26
N ILE A 21 -10.34 -17.79 -8.09
CA ILE A 21 -10.46 -18.46 -6.80
C ILE A 21 -11.96 -18.79 -6.58
N PRO A 22 -12.32 -20.03 -6.22
CA PRO A 22 -13.73 -20.43 -6.11
C PRO A 22 -14.55 -19.53 -5.17
N CYS A 23 -15.67 -19.01 -5.67
CA CYS A 23 -16.64 -18.16 -4.97
C CYS A 23 -17.41 -18.85 -3.81
N ASN A 24 -17.15 -20.11 -3.48
CA ASN A 24 -18.01 -20.90 -2.58
C ASN A 24 -17.65 -20.77 -1.08
N LEU A 25 -17.34 -19.56 -0.61
CA LEU A 25 -17.23 -19.25 0.82
C LEU A 25 -18.45 -18.49 1.38
N TYR A 26 -19.60 -18.61 0.71
CA TYR A 26 -20.90 -18.10 1.15
C TYR A 26 -21.96 -19.19 1.03
N SER A 27 -22.81 -19.25 2.06
CA SER A 27 -23.93 -20.17 2.29
C SER A 27 -23.59 -21.60 2.70
N GLU A 28 -23.62 -21.84 4.02
CA GLU A 28 -24.53 -22.84 4.62
C GLU A 28 -24.72 -22.51 6.12
N ILE A 29 -25.98 -22.37 6.54
CA ILE A 29 -26.45 -22.02 7.88
C ILE A 29 -26.93 -23.30 8.57
N ASN A 30 -26.63 -23.51 9.86
CA ASN A 30 -27.64 -23.92 10.85
C ASN A 30 -27.21 -23.72 12.32
N SER A 31 -28.06 -22.92 12.99
CA SER A 31 -28.60 -22.96 14.36
C SER A 31 -27.77 -23.44 15.58
N ASP A 32 -27.90 -22.59 16.61
CA ASP A 32 -27.83 -22.83 18.07
C ASP A 32 -26.48 -22.66 18.79
N ALA A 33 -26.37 -21.60 19.60
CA ALA A 33 -26.29 -21.74 21.07
C ALA A 33 -26.14 -20.40 21.82
N HIS A 34 -27.19 -20.10 22.60
CA HIS A 34 -27.23 -19.50 23.94
C HIS A 34 -26.25 -18.41 24.42
N ASN A 35 -26.87 -17.24 24.62
CA ASN A 35 -26.70 -16.27 25.72
C ASN A 35 -25.93 -16.74 26.98
N SER A 36 -24.93 -15.96 27.40
CA SER A 36 -24.75 -15.57 28.80
C SER A 36 -24.03 -14.22 28.91
N ASN A 37 -24.74 -13.25 29.48
CA ASN A 37 -24.23 -11.96 29.92
C ASN A 37 -23.43 -12.15 31.21
N GLU A 38 -22.20 -11.65 31.26
CA GLU A 38 -21.63 -11.14 32.52
C GLU A 38 -20.81 -9.87 32.26
N SER A 39 -21.31 -8.79 32.87
CA SER A 39 -20.68 -7.49 32.98
C SER A 39 -19.42 -7.56 33.87
N ARG A 40 -18.29 -6.99 33.42
CA ARG A 40 -17.24 -6.59 34.38
C ARG A 40 -16.41 -5.39 33.94
N SER A 41 -16.51 -4.37 34.80
CA SER A 41 -15.64 -3.24 35.14
C SER A 41 -14.53 -2.83 34.15
N GLN A 42 -14.67 -1.61 33.65
CA GLN A 42 -13.58 -0.76 33.16
C GLN A 42 -12.51 -0.59 34.26
N THR A 43 -11.35 -1.18 34.07
CA THR A 43 -10.12 -0.80 34.78
C THR A 43 -9.33 0.16 33.90
N SER A 44 -9.18 1.37 34.40
CA SER A 44 -8.31 2.42 33.90
C SER A 44 -6.85 2.01 34.02
N ASP A 45 -6.23 1.51 32.95
CA ASP A 45 -4.78 1.32 32.86
C ASP A 45 -4.30 1.60 31.42
N ASN A 46 -3.61 2.73 31.24
CA ASN A 46 -2.36 2.91 30.47
C ASN A 46 -2.15 4.38 30.08
N LEU A 47 -1.29 5.05 30.86
CA LEU A 47 -0.75 6.39 30.55
C LEU A 47 0.43 6.35 29.56
N GLU A 48 0.87 5.16 29.12
CA GLU A 48 1.79 4.99 28.00
C GLU A 48 0.99 4.66 26.72
N GLY A 49 0.92 5.61 25.78
CA GLY A 49 0.11 5.45 24.57
C GLY A 49 0.61 4.35 23.62
N HIS A 50 -0.29 3.80 22.79
CA HIS A 50 0.00 2.66 21.91
C HIS A 50 1.16 2.90 20.92
N GLY A 51 1.44 4.16 20.58
CA GLY A 51 2.62 4.53 19.79
C GLY A 51 3.94 4.06 20.40
N ALA A 52 4.08 4.05 21.73
CA ALA A 52 5.31 3.57 22.38
C ALA A 52 5.52 2.05 22.14
N ILE A 53 4.44 1.28 22.18
CA ILE A 53 4.45 -0.17 21.89
C ILE A 53 4.87 -0.40 20.43
N VAL A 54 4.25 0.33 19.50
CA VAL A 54 4.57 0.23 18.07
C VAL A 54 6.03 0.62 17.80
N ALA A 55 6.51 1.72 18.37
CA ALA A 55 7.89 2.17 18.24
C ALA A 55 8.88 1.13 18.80
N ALA A 56 8.60 0.61 20.00
CA ALA A 56 9.42 -0.43 20.62
C ALA A 56 9.49 -1.69 19.75
N HIS A 57 8.36 -2.15 19.21
CA HIS A 57 8.33 -3.28 18.30
C HIS A 57 9.21 -3.08 17.06
N TYR A 58 9.08 -1.94 16.37
CA TYR A 58 9.90 -1.69 15.17
C TYR A 58 11.39 -1.48 15.47
N ASN A 59 11.72 -0.98 16.66
CA ASN A 59 13.08 -0.86 17.16
C ASN A 59 13.72 -2.22 17.47
N THR A 60 12.96 -3.23 17.92
CA THR A 60 13.48 -4.57 18.26
C THR A 60 13.62 -5.50 17.05
N ILE A 61 12.91 -5.24 15.95
CA ILE A 61 13.11 -6.00 14.72
C ILE A 61 14.52 -5.76 14.19
N GLU A 62 15.37 -6.78 14.25
CA GLU A 62 16.72 -6.72 13.69
C GLU A 62 16.71 -6.47 12.17
N GLU A 63 17.65 -5.67 11.69
CA GLU A 63 17.87 -5.52 10.25
C GLU A 63 18.54 -6.79 9.69
N LYS A 64 17.71 -7.72 9.23
CA LYS A 64 18.16 -8.87 8.45
C LYS A 64 18.43 -8.43 7.01
N GLY A 65 19.60 -8.82 6.49
CA GLY A 65 20.04 -8.55 5.11
C GLY A 65 19.15 -9.22 4.06
N LEU A 66 19.37 -8.90 2.77
CA LEU A 66 18.55 -9.40 1.67
C LEU A 66 18.53 -10.94 1.61
N GLU A 67 19.66 -11.59 1.85
CA GLU A 67 19.77 -13.05 1.83
C GLU A 67 18.89 -13.73 2.89
N GLU A 68 18.87 -13.19 4.11
CA GLU A 68 18.02 -13.72 5.18
C GLU A 68 16.54 -13.45 4.93
N ARG A 69 16.19 -12.30 4.33
CA ARG A 69 14.80 -12.01 3.93
C ARG A 69 14.30 -12.97 2.86
N ASN A 70 15.18 -13.41 1.96
CA ASN A 70 14.82 -14.37 0.91
C ASN A 70 14.53 -15.78 1.46
N LYS A 71 14.92 -16.06 2.71
CA LYS A 71 14.60 -17.32 3.40
C LYS A 71 13.28 -17.27 4.19
N SER A 72 12.59 -16.13 4.18
CA SER A 72 11.36 -15.89 4.96
C SER A 72 10.16 -16.67 4.38
N ARG A 73 9.30 -17.23 5.25
CA ARG A 73 8.02 -17.89 4.88
C ARG A 73 7.12 -17.01 4.00
N ILE A 74 7.23 -15.70 4.17
CA ILE A 74 6.43 -14.68 3.48
C ILE A 74 7.22 -13.88 2.42
N VAL A 75 8.28 -14.46 1.84
CA VAL A 75 9.13 -13.76 0.86
C VAL A 75 8.31 -13.23 -0.33
N TYR A 76 7.40 -14.03 -0.87
CA TYR A 76 6.56 -13.64 -2.00
C TYR A 76 5.51 -12.60 -1.59
N LEU A 77 4.86 -12.74 -0.42
CA LEU A 77 4.00 -11.69 0.12
C LEU A 77 4.71 -10.33 0.30
N ARG A 78 5.97 -10.33 0.79
CA ARG A 78 6.77 -9.09 0.90
C ARG A 78 7.07 -8.48 -0.48
N ASN A 79 7.40 -9.31 -1.46
CA ASN A 79 7.68 -8.87 -2.82
C ASN A 79 6.40 -8.34 -3.51
N PHE A 80 5.27 -9.01 -3.30
CA PHE A 80 3.94 -8.58 -3.73
C PHE A 80 3.55 -7.22 -3.15
N ASN A 81 3.66 -7.05 -1.83
CA ASN A 81 3.40 -5.76 -1.17
C ASN A 81 4.31 -4.66 -1.71
N ASN A 82 5.59 -4.96 -1.95
CA ASN A 82 6.51 -4.01 -2.59
C ASN A 82 6.14 -3.69 -4.04
N TRP A 83 5.61 -4.66 -4.79
CA TRP A 83 5.11 -4.44 -6.14
C TRP A 83 3.89 -3.51 -6.13
N ILE A 84 2.89 -3.75 -5.28
CA ILE A 84 1.70 -2.89 -5.11
C ILE A 84 2.12 -1.45 -4.84
N LYS A 85 3.02 -1.24 -3.87
CA LYS A 85 3.57 0.09 -3.55
C LYS A 85 4.29 0.72 -4.74
N SER A 86 5.05 -0.07 -5.50
CA SER A 86 5.79 0.44 -6.66
C SER A 86 4.86 0.89 -7.78
N MET A 87 3.80 0.14 -8.05
CA MET A 87 2.77 0.51 -9.04
C MET A 87 2.05 1.79 -8.60
N LEU A 88 1.59 1.85 -7.35
CA LEU A 88 0.86 2.99 -6.80
C LEU A 88 1.70 4.27 -6.84
N ILE A 89 2.97 4.19 -6.41
CA ILE A 89 3.89 5.32 -6.44
C ILE A 89 4.17 5.77 -7.88
N ASP A 90 4.45 4.84 -8.79
CA ASP A 90 4.77 5.18 -10.19
C ASP A 90 3.57 5.83 -10.90
N GLU A 91 2.37 5.31 -10.66
CA GLU A 91 1.11 5.83 -11.21
C GLU A 91 0.89 7.31 -10.81
N TYR A 92 0.89 7.62 -9.51
CA TYR A 92 0.61 8.98 -9.06
C TYR A 92 1.77 9.95 -9.33
N LEU A 93 3.03 9.47 -9.38
CA LEU A 93 4.14 10.29 -9.86
C LEU A 93 4.00 10.65 -11.35
N LYS A 94 3.49 9.75 -12.19
CA LYS A 94 3.18 10.05 -13.60
C LYS A 94 2.04 11.05 -13.71
N GLU A 95 0.94 10.81 -12.98
CA GLU A 95 -0.22 11.70 -13.00
C GLU A 95 0.16 13.14 -12.59
N ILE A 96 1.00 13.29 -11.56
CA ILE A 96 1.53 14.61 -11.17
C ILE A 96 2.35 15.23 -12.31
N LYS A 97 3.29 14.49 -12.91
CA LYS A 97 4.17 14.98 -13.98
C LYS A 97 3.38 15.47 -15.18
N ASP A 98 2.36 14.72 -15.59
CA ASP A 98 1.51 15.05 -16.75
C ASP A 98 0.71 16.34 -16.51
N ASN A 99 0.31 16.57 -15.25
CA ASN A 99 -0.43 17.76 -14.87
C ASN A 99 0.46 19.00 -14.64
N LYS A 100 1.79 18.85 -14.45
CA LYS A 100 2.69 19.99 -14.32
C LYS A 100 2.81 20.79 -15.62
N LYS A 101 2.94 22.11 -15.51
CA LYS A 101 3.10 23.01 -16.67
C LYS A 101 4.50 22.95 -17.28
N GLN A 102 5.51 22.74 -16.43
CA GLN A 102 6.91 22.70 -16.83
C GLN A 102 7.40 21.26 -16.96
N TYR A 103 7.99 20.95 -18.11
CA TYR A 103 8.69 19.69 -18.32
C TYR A 103 9.86 19.53 -17.33
N ASN A 104 10.00 18.34 -16.73
CA ASN A 104 10.99 18.06 -15.67
C ASN A 104 10.92 18.99 -14.45
N ALA A 105 9.74 19.51 -14.11
CA ALA A 105 9.56 20.24 -12.87
C ALA A 105 9.95 19.38 -11.65
N PRO A 106 10.60 19.96 -10.63
CA PRO A 106 11.03 19.23 -9.43
C PRO A 106 9.81 18.62 -8.73
N LEU A 107 9.97 17.38 -8.27
CA LEU A 107 8.98 16.68 -7.46
C LEU A 107 9.47 16.53 -6.02
N LYS A 108 8.69 17.03 -5.06
CA LYS A 108 9.02 16.98 -3.63
C LYS A 108 8.02 16.07 -2.93
N VAL A 109 8.52 15.11 -2.17
CA VAL A 109 7.72 14.05 -1.57
C VAL A 109 7.89 14.02 -0.06
N LEU A 110 6.80 13.77 0.66
CA LEU A 110 6.82 13.36 2.07
C LEU A 110 6.47 11.88 2.16
N ASP A 111 7.38 11.08 2.72
CA ASP A 111 7.16 9.68 3.08
C ASP A 111 6.90 9.60 4.58
N MET A 112 5.61 9.58 4.94
CA MET A 112 5.14 9.49 6.33
C MET A 112 5.21 8.04 6.80
N CYS A 113 5.73 7.86 8.01
CA CYS A 113 5.98 6.54 8.58
C CYS A 113 6.90 5.72 7.67
N CYS A 114 8.02 6.33 7.27
CA CYS A 114 8.93 5.77 6.26
C CYS A 114 9.61 4.45 6.69
N GLY A 115 9.51 4.12 7.98
CA GLY A 115 10.23 3.03 8.63
C GLY A 115 11.71 3.08 8.28
N LYS A 116 12.27 1.92 7.97
CA LYS A 116 13.69 1.71 7.66
C LYS A 116 14.05 2.09 6.21
N GLY A 117 13.25 2.91 5.52
CA GLY A 117 13.53 3.36 4.15
C GLY A 117 13.36 2.28 3.07
N GLY A 118 12.32 1.44 3.16
CA GLY A 118 12.02 0.41 2.16
C GLY A 118 11.60 0.95 0.79
N ASP A 119 11.23 2.23 0.73
CA ASP A 119 10.70 2.89 -0.48
C ASP A 119 11.72 3.83 -1.15
N LEU A 120 12.92 4.00 -0.60
CA LEU A 120 13.99 4.85 -1.16
C LEU A 120 14.31 4.54 -2.63
N PHE A 121 14.35 3.25 -3.01
CA PHE A 121 14.58 2.84 -4.40
C PHE A 121 13.40 3.16 -5.33
N LYS A 122 12.17 3.20 -4.80
CA LYS A 122 10.96 3.57 -5.53
C LYS A 122 10.99 5.07 -5.83
N TRP A 123 11.31 5.88 -4.83
CA TRP A 123 11.53 7.32 -4.96
C TRP A 123 12.64 7.67 -5.96
N ARG A 124 13.75 6.92 -5.92
CA ARG A 124 14.83 7.07 -6.90
C ARG A 124 14.35 6.76 -8.31
N SER A 125 13.64 5.65 -8.49
CA SER A 125 13.09 5.23 -9.80
C SER A 125 12.09 6.25 -10.34
N GLY A 126 11.31 6.85 -9.44
CA GLY A 126 10.38 7.95 -9.72
C GLY A 126 11.04 9.27 -10.11
N ARG A 127 12.37 9.40 -9.97
CA ARG A 127 13.15 10.62 -10.28
C ARG A 127 12.60 11.87 -9.57
N ILE A 128 12.32 11.73 -8.28
CA ILE A 128 11.95 12.88 -7.46
C ILE A 128 13.17 13.78 -7.24
N SER A 129 12.94 14.99 -6.73
CA SER A 129 13.97 16.00 -6.46
C SER A 129 14.31 16.14 -4.97
N HIS A 130 13.31 15.97 -4.10
CA HIS A 130 13.48 16.05 -2.65
C HIS A 130 12.57 15.04 -1.94
N LEU A 131 13.06 14.45 -0.84
CA LEU A 131 12.33 13.51 0.00
C LEU A 131 12.42 13.92 1.48
N ILE A 132 11.26 14.05 2.13
CA ILE A 132 11.16 14.14 3.59
C ILE A 132 10.76 12.76 4.11
N CYS A 133 11.59 12.15 4.93
CA CYS A 133 11.31 10.87 5.60
C CYS A 133 10.97 11.14 7.06
N ALA A 134 9.77 10.79 7.50
CA ALA A 134 9.37 10.94 8.91
C ALA A 134 8.89 9.61 9.48
N ASP A 135 9.33 9.27 10.69
CA ASP A 135 8.86 8.08 11.40
C ASP A 135 8.85 8.30 12.92
N LEU A 136 8.03 7.52 13.62
CA LEU A 136 7.95 7.53 15.08
C LEU A 136 9.20 6.93 15.72
N ALA A 137 9.74 5.86 15.13
CA ALA A 137 10.86 5.12 15.66
C ALA A 137 12.21 5.72 15.22
N GLU A 138 12.91 6.39 16.15
CA GLU A 138 14.21 7.05 15.88
C GLU A 138 15.22 6.11 15.21
N THR A 139 15.35 4.87 15.70
CA THR A 139 16.26 3.88 15.10
C THR A 139 15.90 3.53 13.65
N SER A 140 14.61 3.54 13.31
CA SER A 140 14.15 3.31 11.94
C SER A 140 14.50 4.48 11.03
N VAL A 141 14.40 5.71 11.55
CA VAL A 141 14.84 6.93 10.84
C VAL A 141 16.35 6.92 10.60
N GLU A 142 17.15 6.57 11.59
CA GLU A 142 18.62 6.43 11.45
C GLU A 142 18.99 5.38 10.39
N GLN A 143 18.31 4.22 10.40
CA GLN A 143 18.51 3.17 9.39
C GLN A 143 18.10 3.64 7.98
N CYS A 144 16.99 4.39 7.87
CA CYS A 144 16.56 5.01 6.62
C CYS A 144 17.63 5.99 6.10
N GLU A 145 18.18 6.84 6.99
CA GLU A 145 19.24 7.78 6.66
C GLU A 145 20.52 7.08 6.19
N ASN A 146 20.95 6.03 6.88
CA ASN A 146 22.13 5.24 6.50
C ASN A 146 21.95 4.58 5.12
N ARG A 147 20.80 3.97 4.85
CA ARG A 147 20.51 3.41 3.51
C ARG A 147 20.50 4.47 2.42
N TYR A 148 20.04 5.68 2.72
CA TYR A 148 20.11 6.80 1.78
C TYR A 148 21.55 7.26 1.56
N LYS A 149 22.40 7.33 2.59
CA LYS A 149 23.83 7.63 2.45
C LYS A 149 24.53 6.60 1.57
N ASP A 150 24.25 5.30 1.74
CA ASP A 150 24.78 4.24 0.86
C ASP A 150 24.31 4.37 -0.60
N LEU A 151 23.07 4.83 -0.82
CA LEU A 151 22.55 5.13 -2.14
C LEU A 151 23.25 6.35 -2.76
N ARG A 152 23.49 7.39 -1.95
CA ARG A 152 24.18 8.61 -2.36
C ARG A 152 25.61 8.31 -2.76
N ASP A 153 26.36 7.61 -1.91
CA ASP A 153 27.75 7.24 -2.17
C ASP A 153 27.91 6.44 -3.46
N ARG A 154 26.97 5.53 -3.75
CA ARG A 154 26.94 4.79 -5.01
C ARG A 154 26.61 5.69 -6.21
N ALA A 155 25.65 6.60 -6.06
CA ALA A 155 25.28 7.53 -7.11
C ALA A 155 26.43 8.49 -7.47
N ASP A 156 27.20 8.92 -6.45
CA ASP A 156 28.35 9.81 -6.63
C ASP A 156 29.55 9.09 -7.26
N LYS A 157 29.75 7.80 -6.95
CA LYS A 157 30.77 6.93 -7.57
C LYS A 157 30.42 6.53 -9.00
N GLU A 158 29.14 6.33 -9.32
CA GLU A 158 28.66 5.88 -10.64
C GLU A 158 27.64 6.85 -11.29
N PRO A 159 27.99 8.14 -11.50
CA PRO A 159 27.03 9.17 -11.89
C PRO A 159 26.39 8.93 -13.27
N TYR A 160 27.15 8.38 -14.22
CA TYR A 160 26.64 8.05 -15.56
C TYR A 160 25.61 6.92 -15.56
N ARG A 161 25.71 5.99 -14.60
CA ARG A 161 24.80 4.84 -14.49
C ARG A 161 23.60 5.17 -13.59
N MET A 162 23.83 5.89 -12.50
CA MET A 162 22.82 6.11 -11.48
C MET A 162 22.04 7.42 -11.65
N GLY A 163 22.60 8.42 -12.34
CA GLY A 163 22.02 9.75 -12.44
C GLY A 163 22.01 10.50 -11.09
N PRO A 164 21.55 11.77 -11.07
CA PRO A 164 21.46 12.55 -9.84
C PRO A 164 20.42 11.93 -8.89
N LEU A 165 20.80 11.75 -7.62
CA LEU A 165 19.89 11.31 -6.56
C LEU A 165 19.22 12.52 -5.88
N PHE A 166 17.95 12.38 -5.50
CA PHE A 166 17.16 13.39 -4.78
C PHE A 166 17.80 13.80 -3.45
N THR A 167 17.64 15.04 -3.02
CA THR A 167 18.05 15.44 -1.66
C THR A 167 17.08 14.87 -0.63
N ALA A 168 17.53 14.64 0.60
CA ALA A 168 16.69 14.07 1.65
C ALA A 168 16.85 14.78 2.99
N GLU A 169 15.79 14.75 3.79
CA GLU A 169 15.79 15.05 5.22
C GLU A 169 15.05 13.97 6.01
N PHE A 170 15.46 13.77 7.26
CA PHE A 170 15.04 12.65 8.11
C PHE A 170 14.57 13.19 9.46
N ILE A 171 13.36 12.80 9.87
CA ILE A 171 12.67 13.38 11.02
C ILE A 171 12.13 12.26 11.93
N ALA A 172 12.70 12.12 13.11
CA ALA A 172 12.11 11.32 14.18
C ALA A 172 10.99 12.12 14.88
N ALA A 173 9.74 11.75 14.62
CA ALA A 173 8.56 12.38 15.19
C ALA A 173 7.31 11.50 15.09
N ASP A 174 6.46 11.56 16.12
CA ASP A 174 5.11 11.02 16.05
C ASP A 174 4.26 11.85 15.07
N CYS A 175 4.05 11.31 13.87
CA CYS A 175 3.26 11.93 12.80
C CYS A 175 1.77 12.10 13.17
N THR A 176 1.31 11.49 14.26
CA THR A 176 -0.06 11.58 14.78
C THR A 176 -0.21 12.56 15.94
N LYS A 177 0.90 13.01 16.55
CA LYS A 177 0.86 13.94 17.70
C LYS A 177 1.64 15.23 17.48
N THR A 178 2.53 15.24 16.49
CA THR A 178 3.41 16.37 16.19
C THR A 178 3.08 16.98 14.84
N GLN A 179 3.07 18.31 14.74
CA GLN A 179 2.99 18.99 13.45
C GLN A 179 4.34 18.94 12.75
N LEU A 180 4.45 18.13 11.68
CA LEU A 180 5.72 17.87 10.98
C LEU A 180 6.29 19.12 10.32
N ARG A 181 5.44 20.04 9.83
CA ARG A 181 5.88 21.27 9.19
C ARG A 181 6.87 22.10 10.02
N GLN A 182 6.72 22.07 11.34
CA GLN A 182 7.61 22.81 12.25
C GLN A 182 9.02 22.19 12.36
N LYS A 183 9.20 20.97 11.86
CA LYS A 183 10.46 20.22 11.88
C LYS A 183 11.14 20.15 10.50
N TYR A 184 10.50 20.60 9.43
CA TYR A 184 11.12 20.66 8.10
C TYR A 184 12.27 21.68 8.09
N LYS A 185 13.32 21.41 7.30
CA LYS A 185 14.39 22.42 7.08
C LYS A 185 13.84 23.68 6.41
N ASP A 186 12.85 23.52 5.53
CA ASP A 186 12.10 24.60 4.90
C ASP A 186 10.61 24.50 5.25
N VAL A 187 10.15 25.33 6.19
CA VAL A 187 8.75 25.37 6.62
C VAL A 187 7.79 25.91 5.55
N THR A 188 8.31 26.43 4.44
CA THR A 188 7.54 26.96 3.30
C THR A 188 7.48 25.99 2.13
N ILE A 189 8.00 24.78 2.29
CA ILE A 189 8.03 23.78 1.22
C ILE A 189 6.63 23.40 0.75
N ASP A 190 6.44 23.48 -0.57
CA ASP A 190 5.31 22.87 -1.27
C ASP A 190 5.69 21.44 -1.67
N LEU A 191 4.82 20.48 -1.34
CA LEU A 191 4.94 19.07 -1.66
C LEU A 191 4.02 18.71 -2.84
N ASP A 192 4.45 17.73 -3.62
CA ASP A 192 3.72 17.18 -4.76
C ASP A 192 2.97 15.89 -4.39
N LEU A 193 3.56 15.10 -3.51
CA LEU A 193 3.06 13.78 -3.12
C LEU A 193 3.36 13.55 -1.64
N VAL A 194 2.37 13.03 -0.93
CA VAL A 194 2.53 12.42 0.39
C VAL A 194 2.21 10.93 0.28
N SER A 195 3.09 10.11 0.84
CA SER A 195 2.93 8.65 0.90
C SER A 195 2.81 8.20 2.35
N CYS A 196 1.84 7.35 2.66
CA CYS A 196 1.68 6.72 3.97
C CYS A 196 1.35 5.24 3.78
N GLN A 197 2.38 4.40 3.82
CA GLN A 197 2.28 2.98 3.47
C GLN A 197 2.18 2.12 4.74
N PHE A 198 1.14 1.27 4.82
CA PHE A 198 0.92 0.34 5.93
C PHE A 198 0.98 0.99 7.34
N SER A 199 0.58 2.26 7.47
CA SER A 199 0.73 2.98 8.75
C SER A 199 -0.46 3.86 9.13
N PHE A 200 -1.39 4.15 8.20
CA PHE A 200 -2.48 5.09 8.45
C PHE A 200 -3.39 4.66 9.61
N HIS A 201 -3.64 3.36 9.73
CA HIS A 201 -4.51 2.75 10.75
C HIS A 201 -4.03 3.00 12.19
N TYR A 202 -2.73 3.17 12.43
CA TYR A 202 -2.23 3.53 13.76
C TYR A 202 -2.75 4.90 14.24
N SER A 203 -3.10 5.80 13.33
CA SER A 203 -3.65 7.12 13.69
C SER A 203 -5.10 7.08 14.17
N PHE A 204 -5.82 5.99 13.93
CA PHE A 204 -7.23 5.83 14.31
C PHE A 204 -7.42 5.41 15.78
N GLU A 205 -6.35 5.42 16.59
CA GLU A 205 -6.43 5.36 18.06
C GLU A 205 -7.37 6.43 18.61
N SER A 206 -7.31 7.66 18.07
CA SER A 206 -8.18 8.76 18.45
C SER A 206 -8.43 9.73 17.30
N LEU A 207 -9.52 10.51 17.38
CA LEU A 207 -9.83 11.56 16.40
C LEU A 207 -8.68 12.58 16.28
N ALA A 208 -8.10 13.01 17.41
CA ALA A 208 -7.02 13.99 17.42
C ALA A 208 -5.77 13.50 16.66
N GLN A 209 -5.47 12.20 16.77
CA GLN A 209 -4.36 11.58 16.07
C GLN A 209 -4.60 11.49 14.56
N ALA A 210 -5.79 11.04 14.14
CA ALA A 210 -6.20 10.99 12.74
C ALA A 210 -6.19 12.40 12.10
N GLU A 211 -6.71 13.40 12.82
CA GLU A 211 -6.70 14.81 12.38
C GLU A 211 -5.29 15.38 12.25
N CYS A 212 -4.39 15.02 13.17
CA CYS A 212 -3.00 15.45 13.09
C CYS A 212 -2.28 14.83 11.90
N LEU A 213 -2.46 13.53 11.65
CA LEU A 213 -1.88 12.83 10.50
C LEU A 213 -2.39 13.45 9.18
N LEU A 214 -3.70 13.69 9.06
CA LEU A 214 -4.30 14.32 7.88
C LEU A 214 -3.84 15.78 7.68
N ARG A 215 -3.68 16.54 8.77
CA ARG A 215 -3.08 17.87 8.71
C ARG A 215 -1.66 17.82 8.15
N ASN A 216 -0.81 16.94 8.69
CA ASN A 216 0.57 16.76 8.22
C ASN A 216 0.61 16.35 6.73
N ALA A 217 -0.30 15.48 6.31
CA ALA A 217 -0.39 15.03 4.92
C ALA A 217 -0.87 16.12 3.94
N SER A 218 -1.56 17.16 4.41
CA SER A 218 -2.30 18.08 3.55
C SER A 218 -1.83 19.52 3.61
N GLU A 219 -1.15 19.95 4.67
CA GLU A 219 -0.88 21.37 4.92
C GLU A 219 0.18 21.97 4.00
N CYS A 220 1.15 21.16 3.59
CA CYS A 220 2.19 21.50 2.61
C CYS A 220 1.92 20.90 1.22
N LEU A 221 0.86 20.09 1.06
CA LEU A 221 0.53 19.49 -0.22
C LEU A 221 -0.11 20.55 -1.13
N GLN A 222 0.46 20.74 -2.32
CA GLN A 222 -0.06 21.72 -3.28
C GLN A 222 -1.35 21.23 -3.95
N PRO A 223 -2.24 22.11 -4.43
CA PRO A 223 -3.41 21.72 -5.19
C PRO A 223 -3.05 20.84 -6.40
N GLY A 224 -3.76 19.74 -6.58
CA GLY A 224 -3.45 18.72 -7.59
C GLY A 224 -2.37 17.71 -7.18
N GLY A 225 -1.71 17.90 -6.03
CA GLY A 225 -0.88 16.88 -5.41
C GLY A 225 -1.71 15.77 -4.77
N TYR A 226 -1.07 14.67 -4.41
CA TYR A 226 -1.75 13.47 -3.90
C TYR A 226 -1.29 13.07 -2.51
N LEU A 227 -2.20 12.53 -1.71
CA LEU A 227 -1.93 11.66 -0.57
C LEU A 227 -2.26 10.23 -1.01
N ILE A 228 -1.28 9.33 -1.01
CA ILE A 228 -1.45 7.92 -1.38
C ILE A 228 -1.06 7.02 -0.22
N GLY A 229 -1.63 5.82 -0.18
CA GLY A 229 -1.24 4.85 0.83
C GLY A 229 -1.88 3.49 0.70
N THR A 230 -1.49 2.62 1.62
CA THR A 230 -2.05 1.29 1.82
C THR A 230 -2.44 1.12 3.28
N MET A 231 -3.57 0.46 3.53
CA MET A 231 -4.02 0.16 4.88
C MET A 231 -4.93 -1.08 4.89
N PRO A 232 -5.13 -1.73 6.05
CA PRO A 232 -6.14 -2.77 6.18
C PRO A 232 -7.54 -2.23 5.87
N ASP A 233 -8.35 -3.04 5.20
CA ASP A 233 -9.76 -2.80 4.95
C ASP A 233 -10.59 -3.25 6.15
N ALA A 234 -11.16 -2.29 6.88
CA ALA A 234 -11.98 -2.56 8.05
C ALA A 234 -13.20 -3.44 7.72
N TYR A 235 -13.80 -3.32 6.53
CA TYR A 235 -14.93 -4.17 6.15
C TYR A 235 -14.50 -5.63 5.96
N GLU A 236 -13.34 -5.85 5.36
CA GLU A 236 -12.79 -7.20 5.19
C GLU A 236 -12.46 -7.84 6.54
N ILE A 237 -11.80 -7.09 7.42
CA ILE A 237 -11.46 -7.56 8.78
C ILE A 237 -12.72 -7.94 9.56
N VAL A 238 -13.72 -7.04 9.59
CA VAL A 238 -14.98 -7.29 10.33
C VAL A 238 -15.74 -8.47 9.72
N THR A 239 -15.81 -8.57 8.40
CA THR A 239 -16.45 -9.71 7.72
C THR A 239 -15.80 -11.04 8.12
N ARG A 240 -14.47 -11.09 8.22
CA ARG A 240 -13.75 -12.30 8.64
C ARG A 240 -13.92 -12.61 10.13
N LEU A 241 -13.96 -11.57 10.97
CA LEU A 241 -14.24 -11.70 12.41
C LEU A 241 -15.64 -12.27 12.67
N GLU A 242 -16.65 -11.81 11.92
CA GLU A 242 -18.02 -12.32 12.04
C GLU A 242 -18.07 -13.80 11.64
N LYS A 243 -17.44 -14.16 10.52
CA LYS A 243 -17.37 -15.54 10.02
C LYS A 243 -16.62 -16.49 10.94
N SER A 244 -15.64 -16.01 11.71
CA SER A 244 -14.84 -16.88 12.58
C SER A 244 -15.61 -17.39 13.81
N GLY A 245 -16.74 -16.78 14.17
CA GLY A 245 -17.51 -17.15 15.36
C GLY A 245 -16.84 -16.76 16.70
N GLY A 246 -15.53 -16.45 16.71
CA GLY A 246 -14.78 -16.01 17.89
C GLY A 246 -14.13 -14.61 17.76
N LEU A 247 -13.22 -14.29 18.68
CA LEU A 247 -12.47 -13.04 18.70
C LEU A 247 -11.15 -13.09 17.92
N LYS A 248 -10.82 -14.24 17.35
CA LYS A 248 -9.54 -14.51 16.71
C LYS A 248 -9.77 -15.20 15.37
N PHE A 249 -9.02 -14.78 14.35
CA PHE A 249 -9.02 -15.45 13.05
C PHE A 249 -7.67 -15.23 12.35
N GLY A 250 -7.34 -16.10 11.43
CA GLY A 250 -6.05 -16.06 10.76
C GLY A 250 -5.68 -17.41 10.15
N ASN A 251 -4.40 -17.55 9.84
CA ASN A 251 -3.76 -18.75 9.36
C ASN A 251 -2.30 -18.77 9.86
N GLU A 252 -1.44 -19.61 9.29
CA GLU A 252 -0.05 -19.72 9.71
C GLU A 252 0.86 -18.56 9.23
N VAL A 253 0.33 -17.64 8.40
CA VAL A 253 1.02 -16.42 7.95
C VAL A 253 0.63 -15.21 8.78
N TYR A 254 -0.66 -15.06 9.11
CA TYR A 254 -1.16 -13.90 9.86
C TYR A 254 -2.24 -14.29 10.88
N GLU A 255 -2.39 -13.48 11.90
CA GLU A 255 -3.44 -13.61 12.91
C GLU A 255 -3.96 -12.25 13.35
N ILE A 256 -5.28 -12.12 13.45
CA ILE A 256 -5.97 -10.97 14.02
C ILE A 256 -6.73 -11.42 15.25
N THR A 257 -6.50 -10.71 16.36
CA THR A 257 -7.22 -10.95 17.62
C THR A 257 -7.84 -9.65 18.12
N PHE A 258 -9.14 -9.69 18.40
CA PHE A 258 -9.91 -8.62 19.03
C PHE A 258 -10.01 -8.86 20.54
N GLU A 259 -10.01 -7.78 21.32
CA GLU A 259 -10.29 -7.87 22.77
C GLU A 259 -11.79 -8.12 23.02
N SER A 260 -12.66 -7.57 22.16
CA SER A 260 -14.11 -7.70 22.27
C SER A 260 -14.80 -7.48 20.92
N ARG A 261 -16.07 -7.91 20.82
CA ARG A 261 -16.96 -7.68 19.67
C ARG A 261 -17.89 -6.50 19.94
N GLU A 262 -17.32 -5.30 19.99
CA GLU A 262 -18.13 -4.08 20.11
C GLU A 262 -19.00 -3.92 18.86
N THR A 263 -20.32 -3.84 19.04
CA THR A 263 -21.27 -3.64 17.95
C THR A 263 -22.23 -2.49 18.30
N PRO A 264 -22.22 -1.38 17.53
CA PRO A 264 -21.27 -1.05 16.47
C PRO A 264 -19.84 -0.81 17.02
N PHE A 265 -18.81 -1.09 16.21
CA PHE A 265 -17.45 -0.69 16.54
C PHE A 265 -17.33 0.85 16.62
N PRO A 266 -16.51 1.38 17.55
CA PRO A 266 -16.30 2.81 17.65
C PRO A 266 -15.54 3.34 16.43
N LEU A 267 -15.79 4.59 16.04
CA LEU A 267 -15.14 5.20 14.86
C LEU A 267 -13.63 5.42 15.05
N PHE A 268 -13.18 5.54 16.30
CA PHE A 268 -11.80 5.67 16.71
C PHE A 268 -11.57 4.78 17.94
N GLY A 269 -10.39 4.21 18.07
CA GLY A 269 -10.03 3.33 19.19
C GLY A 269 -10.54 1.89 19.05
N ALA A 270 -11.15 1.52 17.91
CA ALA A 270 -11.56 0.14 17.61
C ALA A 270 -10.34 -0.75 17.38
N LYS A 271 -9.77 -1.25 18.48
CA LYS A 271 -8.47 -1.91 18.54
C LYS A 271 -8.55 -3.40 18.19
N TYR A 272 -7.54 -3.89 17.48
CA TYR A 272 -7.24 -5.31 17.32
C TYR A 272 -5.72 -5.51 17.35
N ASN A 273 -5.24 -6.68 17.74
CA ASN A 273 -3.84 -7.06 17.59
C ASN A 273 -3.65 -7.72 16.23
N PHE A 274 -2.65 -7.27 15.47
CA PHE A 274 -2.26 -7.87 14.20
C PHE A 274 -0.88 -8.50 14.30
N HIS A 275 -0.83 -9.80 14.04
CA HIS A 275 0.39 -10.58 13.95
C HIS A 275 0.60 -11.00 12.49
N LEU A 276 1.81 -10.79 11.98
CA LEU A 276 2.26 -11.25 10.66
C LEU A 276 3.67 -11.83 10.78
N GLU A 277 3.83 -13.07 10.35
CA GLU A 277 5.03 -13.87 10.52
C GLU A 277 6.32 -13.11 10.13
N GLY A 278 7.15 -12.84 11.15
CA GLY A 278 8.43 -12.15 11.00
C GLY A 278 8.37 -10.67 10.58
N VAL A 279 7.21 -10.01 10.67
CA VAL A 279 7.03 -8.59 10.30
C VAL A 279 6.52 -7.76 11.46
N VAL A 280 5.33 -8.09 11.97
CA VAL A 280 4.60 -7.22 12.88
C VAL A 280 3.84 -8.04 13.91
N ASP A 281 3.82 -7.54 15.15
CA ASP A 281 2.96 -8.04 16.22
C ASP A 281 2.58 -6.83 17.09
N CYS A 282 1.61 -6.06 16.60
CA CYS A 282 1.27 -4.75 17.13
C CYS A 282 -0.24 -4.54 17.26
N PRO A 283 -0.67 -3.68 18.19
CA PRO A 283 -2.03 -3.17 18.18
C PRO A 283 -2.24 -2.22 16.98
N GLU A 284 -3.32 -2.46 16.24
CA GLU A 284 -3.81 -1.63 15.15
C GLU A 284 -5.27 -1.19 15.44
N PHE A 285 -5.80 -0.27 14.63
CA PHE A 285 -7.15 0.26 14.79
C PHE A 285 -7.94 0.20 13.49
N LEU A 286 -9.21 -0.20 13.58
CA LEU A 286 -10.10 -0.22 12.42
C LEU A 286 -10.28 1.18 11.86
N VAL A 287 -10.15 1.30 10.54
CA VAL A 287 -10.38 2.54 9.81
C VAL A 287 -11.71 2.45 9.08
N HIS A 288 -12.75 3.05 9.65
CA HIS A 288 -14.02 3.18 8.95
C HIS A 288 -13.87 4.16 7.77
N PHE A 289 -13.71 3.63 6.56
CA PHE A 289 -13.31 4.42 5.38
C PHE A 289 -14.22 5.64 5.09
N PRO A 290 -15.55 5.57 5.19
CA PRO A 290 -16.41 6.76 5.04
C PRO A 290 -16.12 7.87 6.07
N THR A 291 -15.61 7.52 7.26
CA THR A 291 -15.16 8.50 8.26
C THR A 291 -13.84 9.12 7.87
N LEU A 292 -12.88 8.30 7.39
CA LEU A 292 -11.63 8.80 6.80
C LEU A 292 -11.90 9.80 5.67
N GLU A 293 -12.78 9.45 4.73
CA GLU A 293 -13.12 10.32 3.60
C GLU A 293 -13.68 11.67 4.06
N LYS A 294 -14.63 11.67 5.01
CA LYS A 294 -15.18 12.90 5.59
C LYS A 294 -14.11 13.74 6.31
N LEU A 295 -13.21 13.11 7.05
CA LEU A 295 -12.10 13.82 7.70
C LEU A 295 -11.13 14.38 6.65
N ALA A 296 -10.75 13.61 5.64
CA ALA A 296 -9.85 14.05 4.58
C ALA A 296 -10.41 15.30 3.86
N LEU A 297 -11.71 15.33 3.58
CA LEU A 297 -12.39 16.50 2.98
C LEU A 297 -12.26 17.77 3.83
N LYS A 298 -12.29 17.67 5.17
CA LYS A 298 -12.04 18.81 6.08
C LYS A 298 -10.66 19.45 5.85
N TYR A 299 -9.70 18.66 5.38
CA TYR A 299 -8.33 19.09 5.06
C TYR A 299 -8.12 19.39 3.57
N GLY A 300 -9.20 19.42 2.78
CA GLY A 300 -9.17 19.68 1.35
C GLY A 300 -8.57 18.54 0.54
N LEU A 301 -8.77 17.30 1.01
CA LEU A 301 -8.37 16.09 0.31
C LEU A 301 -9.63 15.40 -0.20
N GLU A 302 -9.81 15.36 -1.52
CA GLU A 302 -10.92 14.67 -2.18
C GLU A 302 -10.52 13.24 -2.55
N LEU A 303 -11.42 12.28 -2.36
CA LEU A 303 -11.15 10.88 -2.68
C LEU A 303 -11.01 10.70 -4.20
N VAL A 304 -9.94 10.04 -4.63
CA VAL A 304 -9.68 9.65 -6.03
C VAL A 304 -9.71 8.14 -6.19
N ARG A 305 -9.19 7.40 -5.21
CA ARG A 305 -9.18 5.93 -5.22
C ARG A 305 -9.43 5.35 -3.85
N ASN A 306 -10.23 4.30 -3.82
CA ASN A 306 -10.38 3.34 -2.74
C ASN A 306 -10.60 1.97 -3.39
N GLU A 307 -9.61 1.10 -3.38
CA GLU A 307 -9.65 -0.17 -4.11
C GLU A 307 -8.95 -1.26 -3.31
N LYS A 308 -9.56 -2.44 -3.19
CA LYS A 308 -8.91 -3.58 -2.53
C LYS A 308 -7.64 -3.98 -3.28
N PHE A 309 -6.65 -4.53 -2.59
CA PHE A 309 -5.43 -5.05 -3.21
C PHE A 309 -5.74 -6.04 -4.33
N GLU A 310 -6.81 -6.82 -4.14
CA GLU A 310 -7.37 -7.74 -5.12
C GLU A 310 -7.65 -7.08 -6.48
N ASP A 311 -8.49 -6.06 -6.48
CA ASP A 311 -8.93 -5.37 -7.68
C ASP A 311 -7.77 -4.56 -8.28
N TYR A 312 -6.98 -3.89 -7.44
CA TYR A 312 -5.83 -3.10 -7.86
C TYR A 312 -4.75 -3.97 -8.52
N PHE A 313 -4.45 -5.15 -7.94
CA PHE A 313 -3.54 -6.11 -8.56
C PHE A 313 -4.05 -6.55 -9.94
N ASN A 314 -5.33 -6.87 -10.06
CA ASN A 314 -5.91 -7.36 -11.31
C ASN A 314 -5.91 -6.33 -12.43
N SER A 315 -6.05 -5.05 -12.11
CA SER A 315 -5.97 -3.97 -13.09
C SER A 315 -4.51 -3.72 -13.49
N GLU A 316 -3.62 -3.52 -12.52
CA GLU A 316 -2.22 -3.16 -12.76
C GLU A 316 -1.40 -4.28 -13.41
N ARG A 317 -1.70 -5.55 -13.11
CA ARG A 317 -1.01 -6.70 -13.72
C ARG A 317 -1.31 -6.87 -15.21
N LYS A 318 -2.30 -6.18 -15.78
CA LYS A 318 -2.57 -6.21 -17.23
C LYS A 318 -1.64 -5.29 -18.00
N LEU A 319 -1.17 -4.21 -17.34
CA LEU A 319 -0.22 -3.26 -17.91
C LEU A 319 1.12 -3.94 -18.20
N TYR A 320 1.76 -3.58 -19.30
CA TYR A 320 3.08 -4.10 -19.64
C TYR A 320 4.12 -3.80 -18.55
N SER A 321 4.10 -2.58 -18.00
CA SER A 321 4.95 -2.16 -16.88
C SER A 321 4.73 -3.03 -15.65
N GLY A 322 3.47 -3.28 -15.29
CA GLY A 322 3.07 -4.12 -14.17
C GLY A 322 3.60 -5.54 -14.29
N ARG A 323 3.34 -6.20 -15.43
CA ARG A 323 3.84 -7.57 -15.72
C ARG A 323 5.35 -7.65 -15.63
N ARG A 324 6.07 -6.73 -16.28
CA ARG A 324 7.53 -6.72 -16.27
C ARG A 324 8.07 -6.55 -14.85
N LEU A 325 7.41 -5.73 -14.03
CA LEU A 325 7.84 -5.48 -12.65
C LEU A 325 7.54 -6.68 -11.74
N LEU A 326 6.40 -7.37 -11.91
CA LEU A 326 6.08 -8.60 -11.17
C LEU A 326 7.19 -9.64 -11.33
N THR A 327 7.60 -9.91 -12.57
CA THR A 327 8.68 -10.87 -12.87
C THR A 327 10.01 -10.39 -12.29
N LYS A 328 10.36 -9.12 -12.47
CA LYS A 328 11.63 -8.57 -11.98
C LYS A 328 11.77 -8.64 -10.46
N MET A 329 10.65 -8.45 -9.74
CA MET A 329 10.63 -8.45 -8.28
C MET A 329 10.41 -9.84 -7.69
N GLN A 330 10.16 -10.87 -8.51
CA GLN A 330 9.73 -12.19 -8.05
C GLN A 330 8.57 -12.04 -7.05
N ALA A 331 7.57 -11.23 -7.44
CA ALA A 331 6.43 -10.86 -6.61
C ALA A 331 5.41 -11.99 -6.46
N LEU A 332 5.52 -13.02 -7.29
CA LEU A 332 4.70 -14.21 -7.26
C LEU A 332 5.62 -15.43 -7.35
N GLU A 333 5.22 -16.50 -6.69
CA GLU A 333 5.84 -17.80 -6.77
C GLU A 333 5.41 -18.52 -8.04
N THR A 334 6.36 -19.18 -8.69
CA THR A 334 6.09 -19.95 -9.91
C THR A 334 5.45 -21.29 -9.54
N TYR A 335 4.25 -21.56 -10.07
CA TYR A 335 3.51 -22.81 -9.87
C TYR A 335 3.03 -23.43 -11.20
N PRO A 336 3.22 -24.74 -11.44
CA PRO A 336 4.06 -25.64 -10.65
C PRO A 336 5.54 -25.22 -10.72
N PRO A 337 6.39 -25.68 -9.79
CA PRO A 337 7.82 -25.39 -9.83
C PRO A 337 8.44 -25.79 -11.17
N ALA A 338 9.42 -25.01 -11.64
CA ALA A 338 10.07 -25.27 -12.92
C ALA A 338 11.01 -26.50 -12.87
N GLU A 339 11.61 -26.76 -11.71
CA GLU A 339 12.47 -27.90 -11.44
C GLU A 339 11.82 -28.79 -10.40
N GLU A 340 11.87 -30.12 -10.57
CA GLU A 340 11.18 -31.08 -9.69
C GLU A 340 11.66 -31.00 -8.23
N ASP A 341 12.91 -30.60 -7.99
CA ASP A 341 13.49 -30.47 -6.65
C ASP A 341 13.19 -29.11 -5.98
N THR A 342 12.56 -28.17 -6.69
CA THR A 342 12.24 -26.85 -6.13
C THR A 342 11.06 -26.96 -5.17
N LYS A 343 11.33 -26.72 -3.87
CA LYS A 343 10.31 -26.72 -2.83
C LYS A 343 9.50 -25.43 -2.86
N LEU A 344 8.17 -25.56 -2.93
CA LEU A 344 7.23 -24.46 -2.75
C LEU A 344 7.25 -23.91 -1.31
N ILE A 345 6.92 -22.63 -1.15
CA ILE A 345 6.94 -21.96 0.14
C ILE A 345 5.80 -22.43 1.06
N GLY A 346 4.62 -22.70 0.48
CA GLY A 346 3.46 -23.24 1.15
C GLY A 346 3.37 -24.77 1.05
N ASN A 347 2.33 -25.34 1.66
CA ASN A 347 2.01 -26.75 1.52
C ASN A 347 1.39 -27.01 0.14
N GLU A 348 2.13 -27.66 -0.76
CA GLU A 348 1.69 -27.98 -2.14
C GLU A 348 0.30 -28.67 -2.20
N LYS A 349 -0.03 -29.49 -1.20
CA LYS A 349 -1.29 -30.25 -1.20
C LYS A 349 -2.51 -29.40 -0.85
N GLU A 350 -2.34 -28.34 -0.05
CA GLU A 350 -3.45 -27.61 0.58
C GLU A 350 -3.49 -26.13 0.14
N ASP A 351 -2.34 -25.53 -0.14
CA ASP A 351 -2.19 -24.09 -0.33
C ASP A 351 -2.28 -23.64 -1.78
N TYR A 352 -2.34 -24.57 -2.75
CA TYR A 352 -2.26 -24.29 -4.18
C TYR A 352 -3.42 -24.87 -4.98
N ASP A 353 -4.52 -25.26 -4.34
CA ASP A 353 -5.69 -25.80 -5.04
C ASP A 353 -6.27 -24.78 -6.04
N HIS A 354 -6.29 -23.49 -5.68
CA HIS A 354 -6.67 -22.42 -6.62
C HIS A 354 -5.77 -22.37 -7.87
N ALA A 355 -4.48 -22.69 -7.70
CA ALA A 355 -3.51 -22.70 -8.77
C ALA A 355 -3.71 -23.90 -9.70
N LYS A 356 -3.99 -25.08 -9.14
CA LYS A 356 -4.35 -26.29 -9.89
C LYS A 356 -5.61 -26.06 -10.72
N ASP A 357 -6.68 -25.57 -10.09
CA ASP A 357 -7.97 -25.30 -10.74
C ASP A 357 -7.82 -24.34 -11.93
N TYR A 358 -7.02 -23.28 -11.78
CA TYR A 358 -6.77 -22.33 -12.85
C TYR A 358 -5.99 -22.94 -14.02
N LEU A 359 -4.93 -23.71 -13.74
CA LEU A 359 -4.13 -24.38 -14.77
C LEU A 359 -5.00 -25.33 -15.60
N GLU A 360 -5.87 -26.11 -14.95
CA GLU A 360 -6.80 -27.02 -15.60
C GLU A 360 -7.80 -26.27 -16.48
N LYS A 361 -8.44 -25.23 -15.93
CA LYS A 361 -9.44 -24.41 -16.63
C LYS A 361 -8.87 -23.69 -17.85
N HIS A 362 -7.65 -23.15 -17.73
CA HIS A 362 -7.05 -22.30 -18.76
C HIS A 362 -6.05 -23.01 -19.67
N LYS A 363 -5.80 -24.31 -19.44
CA LYS A 363 -4.84 -25.14 -20.20
C LYS A 363 -3.44 -24.52 -20.27
N THR A 364 -3.05 -23.81 -19.22
CA THR A 364 -1.71 -23.22 -19.06
C THR A 364 -0.79 -24.20 -18.34
N LYS A 365 0.52 -24.18 -18.64
CA LYS A 365 1.48 -25.10 -18.03
C LYS A 365 2.09 -24.60 -16.72
N GLN A 366 2.11 -23.28 -16.52
CA GLN A 366 2.75 -22.63 -15.40
C GLN A 366 2.19 -21.21 -15.24
N ILE A 367 2.11 -20.74 -14.00
CA ILE A 367 1.59 -19.45 -13.59
C ILE A 367 2.42 -18.88 -12.43
N GLY A 368 2.32 -17.57 -12.21
CA GLY A 368 2.72 -16.95 -10.94
C GLY A 368 1.52 -16.91 -9.98
N THR A 369 1.72 -17.27 -8.71
CA THR A 369 0.69 -17.16 -7.65
C THR A 369 1.33 -16.89 -6.29
N LEU A 370 0.50 -16.66 -5.27
CA LEU A 370 0.90 -16.79 -3.86
C LEU A 370 0.27 -18.07 -3.29
N SER A 371 0.84 -18.56 -2.20
CA SER A 371 0.16 -19.59 -1.40
C SER A 371 -1.18 -19.05 -0.87
N LYS A 372 -2.18 -19.92 -0.68
CA LYS A 372 -3.51 -19.52 -0.18
C LYS A 372 -3.43 -18.72 1.14
N PRO A 373 -2.57 -19.09 2.11
CA PRO A 373 -2.41 -18.30 3.34
C PRO A 373 -1.85 -16.90 3.10
N GLU A 374 -0.92 -16.73 2.16
CA GLU A 374 -0.41 -15.42 1.75
C GLU A 374 -1.46 -14.59 1.00
N TRP A 375 -2.28 -15.21 0.14
CA TRP A 375 -3.40 -14.51 -0.51
C TRP A 375 -4.42 -14.01 0.52
N GLN A 376 -4.73 -14.82 1.53
CA GLN A 376 -5.61 -14.40 2.61
C GLN A 376 -5.01 -13.20 3.37
N ALA A 377 -3.70 -13.16 3.62
CA ALA A 377 -3.06 -11.99 4.24
C ALA A 377 -3.11 -10.75 3.31
N ALA A 378 -2.76 -10.91 2.02
CA ALA A 378 -2.70 -9.80 1.06
C ALA A 378 -4.07 -9.13 0.84
N THR A 379 -5.14 -9.92 0.82
CA THR A 379 -6.52 -9.44 0.57
C THR A 379 -7.15 -8.71 1.74
N LEU A 380 -6.48 -8.62 2.89
CA LEU A 380 -6.89 -7.75 4.00
C LEU A 380 -6.71 -6.27 3.69
N TYR A 381 -5.93 -5.92 2.67
CA TYR A 381 -5.49 -4.55 2.43
C TYR A 381 -6.21 -3.90 1.24
N LEU A 382 -6.26 -2.57 1.28
CA LEU A 382 -6.67 -1.70 0.19
C LEU A 382 -5.59 -0.67 -0.13
N VAL A 383 -5.64 -0.13 -1.34
CA VAL A 383 -4.95 1.08 -1.76
C VAL A 383 -5.93 2.26 -1.69
N PHE A 384 -5.42 3.43 -1.35
CA PHE A 384 -6.20 4.66 -1.43
C PHE A 384 -5.38 5.81 -2.00
N ALA A 385 -6.09 6.77 -2.58
CA ALA A 385 -5.52 8.04 -2.99
C ALA A 385 -6.53 9.17 -2.80
N PHE A 386 -6.05 10.27 -2.22
CA PHE A 386 -6.76 11.53 -2.16
C PHE A 386 -5.99 12.58 -2.94
N ARG A 387 -6.70 13.50 -3.58
CA ARG A 387 -6.11 14.64 -4.28
C ARG A 387 -6.36 15.92 -3.50
N LYS A 388 -5.35 16.79 -3.49
CA LYS A 388 -5.47 18.10 -2.86
C LYS A 388 -6.30 19.05 -3.70
N MET A 389 -7.35 19.58 -3.09
CA MET A 389 -8.23 20.60 -3.63
C MET A 389 -7.61 22.01 -3.56
N HIS A 390 -8.13 22.95 -4.33
CA HIS A 390 -7.79 24.36 -4.19
C HIS A 390 -8.38 24.93 -2.90
N LYS A 391 -7.53 25.45 -2.02
CA LYS A 391 -7.95 26.20 -0.83
C LYS A 391 -8.37 27.61 -1.21
N LEU A 392 -9.56 28.02 -0.82
CA LEU A 392 -10.05 29.39 -0.91
C LEU A 392 -10.27 29.94 0.50
N ILE A 393 -9.88 31.20 0.69
CA ILE A 393 -10.10 31.92 1.94
C ILE A 393 -11.06 33.05 1.61
N GLY A 394 -12.27 33.01 2.14
CA GLY A 394 -13.25 34.07 1.98
C GLY A 394 -12.90 35.30 2.80
N ASP A 395 -13.59 36.41 2.56
CA ASP A 395 -13.29 37.72 3.17
C ASP A 395 -13.38 37.72 4.71
N LYS A 396 -14.14 36.76 5.28
CA LYS A 396 -14.29 36.55 6.73
C LYS A 396 -13.31 35.51 7.32
N GLY A 397 -12.33 35.05 6.54
CA GLY A 397 -11.39 34.00 6.93
C GLY A 397 -11.93 32.57 6.83
N GLU A 398 -13.15 32.40 6.30
CA GLU A 398 -13.74 31.08 6.08
C GLU A 398 -12.94 30.29 5.03
N VAL A 399 -12.59 29.06 5.35
CA VAL A 399 -11.86 28.18 4.43
C VAL A 399 -12.86 27.32 3.67
N THR A 400 -12.84 27.42 2.35
CA THR A 400 -13.57 26.51 1.46
C THR A 400 -12.62 25.83 0.50
N TYR A 401 -13.04 24.70 -0.05
CA TYR A 401 -12.24 23.93 -1.01
C TYR A 401 -12.98 23.81 -2.33
N LYS A 402 -12.28 24.06 -3.44
CA LYS A 402 -12.76 23.78 -4.80
C LYS A 402 -12.02 22.58 -5.39
N PRO A 403 -12.71 21.63 -6.03
CA PRO A 403 -12.07 20.50 -6.70
C PRO A 403 -10.95 20.93 -7.64
N PHE A 404 -9.87 20.14 -7.70
CA PHE A 404 -8.83 20.34 -8.70
C PHE A 404 -9.29 19.73 -10.02
N VAL A 405 -9.09 20.44 -11.13
CA VAL A 405 -9.43 19.94 -12.47
C VAL A 405 -8.14 19.57 -13.20
N PRO A 406 -7.84 18.27 -13.39
CA PRO A 406 -6.69 17.82 -14.17
C PRO A 406 -6.74 18.33 -15.60
N LYS A 407 -5.57 18.41 -16.24
CA LYS A 407 -5.51 18.61 -17.68
C LYS A 407 -6.18 17.41 -18.38
N PRO A 408 -6.87 17.63 -19.51
CA PRO A 408 -7.32 16.52 -20.34
C PRO A 408 -6.13 15.63 -20.69
N LYS A 409 -6.25 14.31 -20.50
CA LYS A 409 -5.26 13.38 -21.05
C LYS A 409 -5.33 13.53 -22.57
N GLU A 410 -4.24 13.96 -23.20
CA GLU A 410 -4.10 13.78 -24.64
C GLU A 410 -4.21 12.28 -24.89
N ARG A 411 -5.02 11.85 -25.88
CA ARG A 411 -5.15 10.42 -26.18
C ARG A 411 -3.74 9.89 -26.42
N GLU A 412 -3.29 8.97 -25.58
CA GLU A 412 -2.20 8.09 -25.96
C GLU A 412 -2.73 7.38 -27.21
N ASP A 413 -2.10 7.61 -28.36
CA ASP A 413 -2.32 6.76 -29.52
C ASP A 413 -1.95 5.34 -29.08
N ASP A 414 -2.97 4.54 -28.76
CA ASP A 414 -2.86 3.12 -28.43
C ASP A 414 -2.19 2.37 -29.59
N ASN A 415 -0.87 2.41 -29.64
CA ASN A 415 -0.10 1.37 -30.32
C ASN A 415 0.00 0.20 -29.34
N ASP A 416 -1.09 -0.55 -29.21
CA ASP A 416 -1.18 -1.80 -28.44
C ASP A 416 -0.34 -2.95 -29.04
N TYR A 417 0.49 -2.65 -30.04
CA TYR A 417 1.55 -3.53 -30.54
C TYR A 417 2.83 -2.73 -30.65
N GLY A 418 3.72 -2.93 -29.68
CA GLY A 418 5.03 -2.27 -29.57
C GLY A 418 6.00 -2.65 -30.69
N GLU A 419 5.81 -2.11 -31.89
CA GLU A 419 6.86 -2.02 -32.89
C GLU A 419 7.45 -0.60 -32.95
N PRO A 420 8.78 -0.44 -32.87
CA PRO A 420 9.40 0.86 -33.09
C PRO A 420 9.29 1.24 -34.56
N LYS A 421 8.64 2.38 -34.87
CA LYS A 421 8.61 2.96 -36.22
C LYS A 421 10.05 3.22 -36.69
N ARG A 422 10.58 2.32 -37.52
CA ARG A 422 11.76 2.59 -38.36
C ARG A 422 11.38 3.69 -39.34
N LYS A 423 11.82 4.92 -39.07
CA LYS A 423 11.79 6.02 -40.04
C LYS A 423 12.80 5.71 -41.16
N TYR A 424 12.38 4.96 -42.17
CA TYR A 424 13.01 5.05 -43.48
C TYR A 424 12.22 6.06 -44.30
N ALA A 425 12.74 7.28 -44.37
CA ALA A 425 12.35 8.21 -45.43
C ALA A 425 12.86 7.61 -46.75
N ARG A 426 11.96 7.01 -47.54
CA ARG A 426 12.22 6.88 -48.97
C ARG A 426 12.08 8.28 -49.57
N ARG A 427 13.21 8.82 -50.01
CA ARG A 427 13.23 9.87 -51.03
C ARG A 427 12.86 9.19 -52.34
N ASP A 428 11.73 9.59 -52.90
CA ASP A 428 11.50 9.56 -54.35
C ASP A 428 11.30 11.01 -54.80
#